data_AF-A0A5E7QDS0-F1
#
_entry.id   AF-A0A5E7QDS0-F1
#
_cell.length_a   1.000
_cell.length_b   1.000
_cell.length_c   1.000
_cell.angle_alpha   90.00
_cell.angle_beta   90.00
_cell.angle_gamma   90.00
#
_symmetry.space_group_name_H-M   'P 1'
#
loop_
_entity.id
_entity.type
_entity.pdbx_description
1 polymer ?
#
loop_
_entity_poly.entity_id
_entity_poly.type
_entity_poly.pdbx_seq_one_letter_code
_entity_poly.pdbx_strand_id
1 'polypeptide(L)'
;MNHEYTPIEIGLDALGVVLGQDSVTVVGINGCQLTSPVQEVNERIEHTMLKYPEIRTEILAAGMKVLLEMSSSLDHFKEVVLPRLDRTVDNVAA
;
A
#
# COMPACT_ATOMS: atom_id res chain seq x y z
N MET A 1 -14.55 -6.06 -24.01
CA MET A 1 -15.09 -5.05 -23.07
C MET A 1 -13.89 -4.25 -22.58
N ASN A 2 -13.84 -2.95 -22.81
CA ASN A 2 -12.78 -2.10 -22.24
C ASN A 2 -13.11 -1.93 -20.77
N HIS A 3 -12.36 -2.59 -19.89
CA HIS A 3 -12.45 -2.37 -18.46
C HIS A 3 -11.78 -1.02 -18.18
N GLU A 4 -12.56 -0.04 -17.73
CA GLU A 4 -12.01 1.22 -17.24
C GLU A 4 -11.45 0.96 -15.84
N TYR A 5 -10.13 1.03 -15.71
CA TYR A 5 -9.45 0.87 -14.44
C TYR A 5 -9.60 2.14 -13.60
N THR A 6 -10.01 1.97 -12.35
CA THR A 6 -10.00 3.03 -11.35
C THR A 6 -8.56 3.34 -10.91
N PRO A 7 -8.30 4.56 -10.40
CA PRO A 7 -7.00 4.93 -9.83
C PRO A 7 -6.48 3.93 -8.77
N ILE A 8 -7.38 3.37 -7.96
CA ILE A 8 -7.01 2.37 -6.95
C ILE A 8 -6.58 1.05 -7.60
N GLU A 9 -7.26 0.61 -8.66
CA GLU A 9 -6.91 -0.62 -9.38
C GLU A 9 -5.54 -0.52 -10.05
N ILE A 10 -5.24 0.65 -10.65
CA ILE A 10 -3.92 0.95 -11.23
C ILE A 10 -2.83 0.87 -10.15
N GLY A 11 -3.07 1.50 -8.99
CA GLY A 11 -2.12 1.47 -7.87
C GLY A 11 -1.93 0.07 -7.28
N LEU A 12 -2.99 -0.72 -7.16
CA LEU A 12 -2.91 -2.10 -6.66
C LEU A 12 -2.14 -3.00 -7.63
N ASP A 13 -2.35 -2.86 -8.94
CA ASP A 13 -1.58 -3.57 -9.96
C ASP A 13 -0.09 -3.20 -9.89
N ALA A 14 0.24 -1.92 -9.77
CA ALA A 14 1.62 -1.45 -9.60
C ALA A 14 2.29 -1.99 -8.32
N LEU A 15 1.51 -2.14 -7.24
CA LEU A 15 1.96 -2.78 -6.00
C LEU A 15 2.03 -4.31 -6.11
N GLY A 16 1.46 -4.90 -7.16
CA GLY A 16 1.37 -6.35 -7.36
C GLY A 16 0.34 -7.01 -6.44
N VAL A 17 -0.72 -6.29 -6.05
CA VAL A 17 -1.82 -6.76 -5.22
C VAL A 17 -3.02 -7.10 -6.11
N VAL A 18 -3.48 -8.35 -6.01
CA VAL A 18 -4.62 -8.87 -6.78
C VAL A 18 -5.90 -8.62 -6.00
N LEU A 19 -6.85 -7.91 -6.61
CA LEU A 19 -8.18 -7.67 -6.05
C LEU A 19 -8.91 -9.00 -5.76
N GLY A 20 -9.54 -9.09 -4.59
CA GLY A 20 -10.35 -10.25 -4.20
C GLY A 20 -9.56 -11.41 -3.54
N GLN A 21 -8.26 -11.24 -3.34
CA GLN A 21 -7.45 -12.08 -2.46
C GLN A 21 -7.12 -11.32 -1.18
N ASP A 22 -6.92 -12.03 -0.06
CA ASP A 22 -6.47 -11.40 1.18
C ASP A 22 -5.17 -10.63 0.89
N SER A 23 -5.23 -9.30 1.01
CA SER A 23 -4.15 -8.36 0.68
C SER A 23 -2.83 -8.73 1.38
N VAL A 24 -2.93 -9.34 2.57
CA VAL A 24 -1.81 -9.89 3.37
C VAL A 24 -1.13 -11.07 2.68
N THR A 25 -1.88 -11.91 1.98
CA THR A 25 -1.39 -13.10 1.28
C THR A 25 -0.70 -12.73 -0.03
N VAL A 26 -1.19 -11.70 -0.72
CA VAL A 26 -0.65 -11.29 -2.04
C VAL A 26 0.58 -10.41 -1.94
N VAL A 27 0.71 -9.62 -0.87
CA VAL A 27 1.96 -8.87 -0.64
C VAL A 27 3.15 -9.80 -0.36
N GLY A 28 2.93 -11.10 -0.18
CA GLY A 28 4.00 -12.10 0.04
C GLY A 28 4.40 -12.26 1.50
N ILE A 29 3.57 -11.73 2.41
CA ILE A 29 3.85 -11.68 3.86
C ILE A 29 3.62 -13.06 4.51
N ASN A 30 2.96 -14.00 3.82
CA ASN A 30 2.75 -15.36 4.31
C ASN A 30 4.02 -16.21 4.20
N GLY A 31 4.84 -16.19 5.25
CA GLY A 31 5.98 -17.09 5.42
C GLY A 31 7.22 -16.44 6.02
N CYS A 32 7.29 -15.12 5.99
CA CYS A 32 8.37 -14.40 6.62
C CYS A 32 7.99 -14.13 8.09
N GLN A 33 8.79 -14.62 9.04
CA GLN A 33 8.75 -14.19 10.43
C GLN A 33 9.14 -12.69 10.48
N LEU A 34 8.23 -11.80 10.10
CA LEU A 34 8.51 -10.37 9.96
C LEU A 34 8.08 -9.62 11.20
N THR A 35 8.96 -8.72 11.62
CA THR A 35 8.79 -7.87 12.80
C THR A 35 7.70 -6.80 12.63
N SER A 36 7.25 -6.48 11.40
CA SER A 36 6.01 -5.72 11.15
C SER A 36 5.58 -5.80 9.67
N PRO A 37 4.47 -6.51 9.36
CA PRO A 37 3.83 -6.51 8.03
C PRO A 37 3.55 -5.11 7.45
N VAL A 38 3.29 -4.13 8.32
CA VAL A 38 3.01 -2.74 7.94
C VAL A 38 4.26 -2.05 7.37
N GLN A 39 5.45 -2.35 7.90
CA GLN A 39 6.70 -1.75 7.44
C GLN A 39 7.04 -2.15 6.00
N GLU A 40 6.84 -3.42 5.66
CA GLU A 40 7.13 -3.95 4.32
C GLU A 40 6.20 -3.35 3.26
N VAL A 41 4.90 -3.22 3.57
CA VAL A 41 3.96 -2.53 2.67
C VAL A 41 4.39 -1.09 2.45
N ASN A 42 4.86 -0.40 3.49
CA ASN A 42 5.35 0.96 3.38
C ASN A 42 6.59 1.08 2.48
N GLU A 43 7.58 0.21 2.65
CA GLU A 43 8.78 0.17 1.80
C GLU A 43 8.44 -0.14 0.34
N ARG A 44 7.46 -1.03 0.12
CA ARG A 44 6.97 -1.37 -1.21
C ARG A 44 6.26 -0.18 -1.87
N ILE A 45 5.46 0.57 -1.12
CA ILE A 45 4.83 1.81 -1.61
C ILE A 45 5.92 2.78 -2.05
N GLU A 46 6.92 3.05 -1.20
CA GLU A 46 8.02 3.97 -1.52
C GLU A 46 8.80 3.53 -2.77
N HIS A 47 9.19 2.25 -2.84
CA HIS A 47 9.94 1.72 -3.98
C HIS A 47 9.13 1.76 -5.28
N THR A 48 7.84 1.40 -5.24
CA THR A 48 6.96 1.42 -6.41
C THR A 48 6.69 2.86 -6.87
N MET A 49 6.55 3.81 -5.95
CA MET A 49 6.43 5.24 -6.29
C MET A 49 7.69 5.80 -6.97
N LEU A 50 8.88 5.35 -6.57
CA LEU A 50 10.13 5.70 -7.26
C LEU A 50 10.21 5.08 -8.65
N LYS A 51 9.69 3.87 -8.82
CA LYS A 51 9.70 3.14 -10.10
C LYS A 51 8.69 3.71 -11.10
N TYR A 52 7.53 4.15 -10.64
CA TYR A 52 6.44 4.68 -11.45
C TYR A 52 6.03 6.09 -10.98
N PRO A 53 6.88 7.10 -11.22
CA PRO A 53 6.66 8.46 -10.74
C PRO A 53 5.38 9.12 -11.27
N GLU A 54 4.86 8.65 -12.41
CA GLU A 54 3.66 9.14 -13.10
C GLU A 54 2.34 8.74 -12.44
N ILE A 55 2.36 7.68 -11.62
CA ILE A 55 1.17 7.14 -10.93
C ILE A 55 1.38 7.09 -9.41
N ARG A 56 2.19 8.01 -8.87
CA ARG A 56 2.50 8.07 -7.42
C ARG A 56 1.26 8.18 -6.55
N THR A 57 0.28 8.97 -6.99
CA THR A 57 -0.97 9.18 -6.25
C THR A 57 -1.83 7.92 -6.20
N GLU A 58 -1.91 7.19 -7.31
CA GLU A 58 -2.59 5.90 -7.44
C GLU A 58 -1.95 4.86 -6.52
N ILE A 59 -0.62 4.76 -6.55
CA ILE A 59 0.16 3.85 -5.70
C ILE A 59 -0.04 4.16 -4.22
N LEU A 60 0.00 5.44 -3.85
CA LEU A 60 -0.23 5.87 -2.48
C LEU A 60 -1.65 5.53 -2.02
N ALA A 61 -2.67 5.83 -2.82
CA ALA A 61 -4.07 5.55 -2.49
C ALA A 61 -4.32 4.03 -2.36
N ALA A 62 -3.74 3.22 -3.24
CA ALA A 62 -3.80 1.77 -3.15
C ALA A 62 -3.07 1.24 -1.91
N GLY A 63 -1.88 1.77 -1.62
CA GLY A 63 -1.11 1.44 -0.43
C GLY A 63 -1.84 1.75 0.87
N MET A 64 -2.51 2.90 0.94
CA MET A 64 -3.40 3.27 2.05
C MET A 64 -4.49 2.26 2.28
N LYS A 65 -5.17 1.82 1.22
CA LYS A 65 -6.22 0.81 1.30
C LYS A 65 -5.69 -0.50 1.88
N VAL A 66 -4.51 -0.95 1.43
CA VAL A 66 -3.87 -2.18 1.95
C VAL A 66 -3.51 -2.03 3.43
N LEU A 67 -2.91 -0.91 3.83
CA LEU A 67 -2.55 -0.66 5.23
C LEU A 67 -3.77 -0.55 6.16
N LEU A 68 -4.88 0.03 5.66
CA LEU A 68 -6.17 0.06 6.36
C LEU A 68 -6.75 -1.34 6.54
N GLU A 69 -6.71 -2.18 5.51
CA GLU A 69 -7.17 -3.58 5.59
C GLU A 69 -6.34 -4.42 6.56
N MET A 70 -5.06 -4.08 6.74
CA MET A 70 -4.16 -4.72 7.71
C MET A 70 -4.34 -4.22 9.15
N SER A 71 -5.04 -3.09 9.33
CA SER A 71 -5.28 -2.52 10.65
C SER A 71 -6.45 -3.22 11.32
N SER A 72 -6.15 -4.12 12.25
CA SER A 72 -7.14 -4.84 13.07
C SER A 72 -7.96 -3.93 14.02
N SER A 73 -7.52 -2.69 14.25
CA SER A 73 -8.26 -1.69 15.03
C SER A 73 -7.90 -0.26 14.61
N LEU A 74 -8.79 0.68 14.95
CA LEU A 74 -8.62 2.11 14.68
C LEU A 74 -7.45 2.71 15.49
N ASP A 75 -7.16 2.16 16.68
CA ASP A 75 -6.01 2.52 17.49
C ASP A 75 -4.70 2.06 16.84
N HIS A 76 -4.67 0.82 16.30
CA HIS A 76 -3.52 0.32 15.55
C HIS A 76 -3.24 1.17 14.30
N PHE A 77 -4.29 1.60 13.59
CA PHE A 77 -4.15 2.53 12.47
C PHE A 77 -3.53 3.87 12.90
N LYS A 78 -3.98 4.45 14.01
CA LYS A 78 -3.47 5.73 14.51
C LYS A 78 -2.03 5.68 14.98
N GLU A 79 -1.63 4.63 15.67
CA GLU A 79 -0.29 4.55 16.27
C GLU A 79 0.78 4.04 15.30
N VAL A 80 0.40 3.22 14.31
CA VAL A 80 1.38 2.49 13.48
C VAL A 80 1.28 2.88 12.01
N VAL A 81 0.07 3.03 11.45
CA VAL A 81 -0.12 3.30 10.02
C VAL A 81 -0.07 4.80 9.71
N LEU A 82 -0.74 5.63 10.50
CA LEU A 82 -0.82 7.09 10.28
C LEU A 82 0.55 7.79 10.26
N PRO A 83 1.48 7.56 11.23
CA PRO A 83 2.79 8.22 11.21
C PRO A 83 3.65 7.82 10.00
N ARG A 84 3.47 6.59 9.52
CA ARG A 84 4.14 6.05 8.34
C ARG A 84 3.58 6.66 7.06
N LEU A 85 2.27 6.86 7.03
CA LEU A 85 1.58 7.51 5.94
C LEU A 85 1.99 8.98 5.78
N ASP A 86 2.04 9.72 6.89
CA ASP A 86 2.38 11.15 6.90
C ASP A 86 3.74 11.38 6.22
N ARG A 87 4.73 10.53 6.57
CA ARG A 87 6.06 10.53 5.96
C ARG A 87 6.04 10.21 4.46
N THR A 88 5.21 9.25 4.04
CA THR A 88 5.09 8.88 2.63
C THR A 88 4.42 10.00 1.82
N VAL A 89 3.44 10.71 2.39
CA VAL A 89 2.80 11.88 1.79
C VAL A 89 3.78 13.03 1.64
N ASP A 90 4.58 13.33 2.67
CA ASP A 90 5.62 14.37 2.62
C ASP A 90 6.61 14.13 1.46
N ASN A 91 6.99 12.87 1.22
CA ASN A 91 7.87 12.49 0.11
C ASN A 91 7.24 12.65 -1.29
N VAL A 92 5.91 12.65 -1.39
CA VAL A 92 5.19 12.85 -2.66
C VAL A 92 4.95 14.33 -2.94
N ALA A 93 4.80 15.14 -1.88
CA ALA A 93 4.58 16.59 -1.98
C ALA A 93 5.87 17.40 -2.17
N ALA A 94 7.05 16.81 -1.94
CA ALA A 94 8.36 17.39 -2.17
C ALA A 94 8.85 17.22 -3.62
#